data_AF-A0A958I6Y0-F1
#
_entry.id   AF-A0A958I6Y0-F1
#
_cell.length_a   1.000
_cell.length_b   1.000
_cell.length_c   1.000
_cell.angle_alpha   90.00
_cell.angle_beta   90.00
_cell.angle_gamma   90.00
#
_symmetry.space_group_name_H-M   'P 1'
#
loop_
_entity.id
_entity.type
_entity.pdbx_description
1 polymer ?
#
loop_
_entity_poly.entity_id
_entity_poly.type
_entity_poly.pdbx_seq_one_letter_code
_entity_poly.pdbx_strand_id
1 'polypeptide(L)' 'MNNDIPKFVEIYTESTPNPKMLKFVASHVFFPNQMIECKTVEEAKDSPLAQALFQFDYIEAVFISNNFVTISKKET' A
#
# COMPACT_ATOMS: atom_id res chain seq x y z
N MET A 1 -3.52 -7.04 -22.28
CA MET A 1 -3.17 -6.19 -21.12
C MET A 1 -3.38 -4.75 -21.59
N ASN A 2 -4.38 -4.06 -21.03
CA ASN A 2 -4.72 -2.71 -21.48
C ASN A 2 -3.65 -1.73 -21.00
N ASN A 3 -3.07 -0.99 -21.94
CA ASN A 3 -1.98 -0.04 -21.73
C ASN A 3 -2.47 1.35 -21.28
N ASP A 4 -3.59 1.43 -20.56
CA ASP A 4 -4.09 2.68 -20.01
C ASP A 4 -3.39 2.99 -18.67
N ILE A 5 -2.06 3.13 -18.71
CA ILE A 5 -1.30 3.63 -17.58
C ILE A 5 -1.61 5.13 -17.49
N PRO A 6 -2.22 5.63 -16.40
CA PRO A 6 -2.60 7.02 -16.29
C PRO A 6 -1.35 7.91 -16.40
N LYS A 7 -1.41 8.95 -17.26
CA LYS A 7 -0.34 9.94 -17.40
C LYS A 7 -0.04 10.68 -16.09
N PHE A 8 -1.03 10.75 -15.19
CA PHE A 8 -0.92 11.40 -13.89
C PHE A 8 -1.60 10.54 -12.81
N VAL A 9 -0.90 10.31 -11.71
CA VAL A 9 -1.43 9.64 -10.52
C VAL A 9 -1.33 10.63 -9.37
N GLU A 10 -2.48 10.97 -8.79
CA GLU A 10 -2.52 11.75 -7.55
C GLU A 10 -2.55 10.77 -6.38
N ILE A 11 -1.78 11.07 -5.34
CA ILE A 11 -1.77 10.30 -4.10
C ILE A 11 -2.17 11.25 -2.98
N TYR A 12 -3.17 10.85 -2.20
CA TYR A 12 -3.63 11.60 -1.04
C TYR A 12 -3.83 10.66 0.15
N THR A 13 -3.91 11.24 1.35
CA THR A 13 -4.10 10.47 2.58
C THR A 13 -5.54 10.56 3.06
N GLU A 14 -6.06 9.44 3.56
CA GLU A 14 -7.34 9.42 4.27
C GLU A 14 -7.11 9.11 5.76
N SER A 15 -7.86 9.80 6.62
CA SER A 15 -7.81 9.57 8.06
C SER A 15 -8.26 8.16 8.41
N THR A 16 -7.52 7.51 9.31
CA THR A 16 -7.89 6.23 9.91
C THR A 16 -8.19 6.42 11.39
N PRO A 17 -9.15 5.67 11.99
CA PRO A 17 -9.39 5.73 13.43
C PRO A 17 -8.19 5.26 14.26
N ASN A 18 -7.35 4.38 13.70
CA ASN A 18 -6.11 3.92 14.33
C ASN A 18 -4.96 4.88 13.97
N PRO A 19 -4.32 5.57 14.95
CA PRO A 19 -3.23 6.51 14.70
C PRO A 19 -1.92 5.84 14.22
N LYS A 20 -1.79 4.52 14.37
CA LYS A 20 -0.65 3.75 13.85
C LYS A 20 -0.81 3.35 12.40
N MET A 21 -2.02 3.51 11.86
CA MET A 21 -2.31 3.22 10.46
C MET A 21 -2.29 4.52 9.67
N LEU A 22 -1.77 4.46 8.45
CA LEU A 22 -1.86 5.55 7.49
C LEU A 22 -2.39 4.97 6.18
N LYS A 23 -3.47 5.55 5.65
CA LYS A 23 -4.07 5.13 4.38
C LYS A 23 -3.71 6.12 3.27
N PHE A 24 -3.07 5.62 2.23
CA PHE A 24 -2.70 6.33 1.01
C PHE A 24 -3.60 5.87 -0.12
N VAL A 25 -4.27 6.79 -0.78
CA VAL A 25 -5.21 6.51 -1.87
C VAL A 25 -4.69 7.14 -3.15
N ALA A 26 -4.65 6.35 -4.21
CA ALA A 26 -4.34 6.79 -5.56
C ALA A 26 -5.62 7.19 -6.29
N SER A 27 -5.53 8.14 -7.21
CA SER A 27 -6.65 8.58 -8.05
C SER A 27 -7.19 7.50 -9.00
N HIS A 28 -6.46 6.40 -9.19
CA HIS A 28 -6.84 5.30 -10.08
C HIS A 28 -6.67 3.93 -9.43
N VAL A 29 -7.54 2.99 -9.79
CA VAL A 29 -7.44 1.59 -9.39
C VAL A 29 -6.25 0.93 -10.09
N PHE A 30 -5.31 0.41 -9.30
CA PHE A 30 -4.12 -0.28 -9.77
C PHE A 30 -4.10 -1.76 -9.38
N PHE A 31 -4.99 -2.20 -8.48
CA PHE A 31 -5.11 -3.59 -8.05
C PHE A 31 -6.58 -4.04 -8.00
N PRO A 32 -7.26 -4.12 -9.16
CA PRO A 32 -8.70 -4.30 -9.25
C PRO A 32 -9.13 -5.67 -8.71
N ASN A 33 -10.12 -5.67 -7.81
CA ASN A 33 -10.72 -6.87 -7.22
C ASN A 33 -9.72 -7.79 -6.51
N GLN A 34 -8.58 -7.24 -6.09
CA GLN A 34 -7.53 -7.97 -5.41
C GLN A 34 -7.14 -7.26 -4.12
N MET A 35 -6.60 -8.04 -3.19
CA MET A 35 -5.99 -7.52 -1.99
C MET A 35 -4.77 -8.37 -1.62
N ILE A 36 -3.81 -7.73 -0.96
CA ILE A 36 -2.70 -8.41 -0.31
C ILE A 36 -2.44 -7.74 1.04
N GLU A 37 -2.19 -8.57 2.05
CA GLU A 37 -1.69 -8.16 3.35
C GLU A 37 -0.32 -8.81 3.53
N CYS A 38 0.68 -8.02 3.86
CA CYS A 38 2.03 -8.48 4.18
C CYS A 38 2.40 -7.98 5.57
N LYS A 39 2.85 -8.89 6.43
CA LYS A 39 3.41 -8.60 7.77
C LYS A 39 4.92 -8.79 7.81
N THR A 40 5.49 -9.39 6.77
CA THR A 40 6.94 -9.56 6.63
C THR A 40 7.40 -9.30 5.20
N VAL A 41 8.72 -9.17 5.01
CA VAL A 41 9.36 -8.99 3.71
C VAL A 41 9.14 -10.23 2.82
N GLU A 42 9.14 -11.43 3.41
CA GLU A 42 8.94 -12.69 2.69
C GLU A 42 7.52 -12.79 2.12
N GLU A 43 6.51 -12.33 2.86
CA GLU A 43 5.12 -12.25 2.38
C GLU A 43 4.97 -11.21 1.26
N ALA A 44 5.84 -10.21 1.19
CA ALA A 44 5.86 -9.20 0.14
C ALA A 44 6.52 -9.66 -1.18
N LYS A 45 7.01 -10.91 -1.28
CA LYS A 45 7.76 -11.40 -2.45
C LYS A 45 7.09 -11.17 -3.80
N ASP A 46 5.76 -11.20 -3.85
CA ASP A 46 4.96 -11.09 -5.08
C ASP A 46 4.46 -9.65 -5.34
N SER A 47 4.85 -8.68 -4.50
CA SER A 47 4.46 -7.27 -4.62
C SER A 47 5.69 -6.35 -4.53
N PRO A 48 6.21 -5.85 -5.68
CA PRO A 48 7.30 -4.88 -5.69
C PRO A 48 7.01 -3.63 -4.86
N LEU A 49 5.75 -3.20 -4.81
CA LEU A 49 5.32 -2.07 -3.99
C LEU A 49 5.43 -2.37 -2.50
N ALA A 50 4.98 -3.55 -2.05
CA ALA A 50 5.11 -3.94 -0.65
C ALA A 50 6.58 -4.08 -0.24
N GLN A 51 7.43 -4.68 -1.10
CA GLN A 51 8.88 -4.78 -0.84
C GLN A 51 9.54 -3.41 -0.67
N ALA A 52 9.22 -2.46 -1.54
CA ALA A 52 9.73 -1.10 -1.45
C ALA A 52 9.31 -0.43 -0.14
N LEU A 53 8.08 -0.67 0.34
CA LEU A 53 7.60 -0.14 1.61
C LEU A 53 8.28 -0.80 2.81
N PHE A 54 8.61 -2.09 2.76
CA PHE A 54 9.35 -2.73 3.85
C PHE A 54 10.82 -2.30 3.97
N GLN A 55 11.36 -1.52 3.02
CA GLN A 55 12.68 -0.90 3.19
C GLN A 55 12.70 0.18 4.29
N PHE A 56 11.53 0.64 4.73
CA PHE A 56 11.41 1.56 5.85
C PHE A 56 11.30 0.78 7.17
N ASP A 57 12.30 0.92 8.04
CA ASP A 57 12.42 0.15 9.29
C ASP A 57 11.24 0.30 10.26
N TYR A 58 10.45 1.37 10.13
CA TYR A 58 9.28 1.64 10.97
C TYR A 58 7.98 0.99 10.47
N ILE A 59 8.00 0.28 9.35
CA ILE A 59 6.82 -0.39 8.79
C ILE A 59 6.65 -1.76 9.45
N GLU A 60 5.49 -1.99 10.04
CA GLU A 60 5.09 -3.25 10.67
C GLU A 60 4.31 -4.14 9.68
N ALA A 61 3.39 -3.54 8.93
CA ALA A 61 2.59 -4.27 7.95
C ALA A 61 2.15 -3.35 6.79
N VAL A 62 1.90 -3.96 5.65
CA VAL A 62 1.42 -3.30 4.43
C VAL A 62 0.17 -4.01 3.95
N PHE A 63 -0.90 -3.27 3.69
CA PHE A 63 -2.13 -3.76 3.07
C PHE A 63 -2.38 -3.00 1.77
N ILE A 64 -2.63 -3.69 0.68
CA ILE A 64 -2.88 -3.09 -0.64
C ILE A 64 -4.21 -3.63 -1.17
N SER A 65 -5.09 -2.74 -1.62
CA SER A 65 -6.33 -3.14 -2.30
C SER A 65 -6.84 -2.05 -3.22
N ASN A 66 -7.36 -2.44 -4.39
CA ASN A 66 -7.96 -1.54 -5.38
C ASN A 66 -7.06 -0.35 -5.75
N ASN A 67 -7.32 0.82 -5.18
CA ASN A 67 -6.59 2.06 -5.40
C ASN A 67 -5.89 2.58 -4.15
N PHE A 68 -5.76 1.80 -3.07
CA PHE A 68 -5.15 2.28 -1.83
C PHE A 68 -4.15 1.31 -1.22
N VAL A 69 -3.28 1.89 -0.41
CA VAL A 69 -2.31 1.20 0.44
C VAL A 69 -2.49 1.70 1.86
N THR A 70 -2.60 0.79 2.82
CA THR A 70 -2.48 1.10 4.24
C THR A 70 -1.15 0.60 4.76
N ILE A 71 -0.45 1.43 5.52
CA ILE A 71 0.73 1.02 6.29
C ILE A 71 0.40 1.02 7.77
N SER A 72 0.86 0.01 8.49
CA SER A 72 0.90 -0.02 9.96
C SER A 72 2.32 0.29 10.42
N LYS A 73 2.45 1.19 11.38
CA LYS A 73 3.73 1.60 11.96
C LYS A 73 4.03 0.79 13.22
N LYS A 74 5.29 0.39 13.38
CA LYS A 74 5.80 -0.23 14.61
C LYS A 74 5.59 0.69 15.81
N GLU A 75 5.29 0.13 16.98
CA GLU A 75 5.39 0.88 18.23
C GLU A 75 6.85 1.27 18.47
N THR A 76 7.05 2.52 18.87
CA THR A 76 8.37 3.05 19.27
C THR A 76 8.49 2.98 20.78
#